data_AF-A0A662HZF8-F1
#
_entry.id   AF-A0A662HZF8-F1
#
_cell.length_a   1.000
_cell.length_b   1.000
_cell.length_c   1.000
_cell.angle_alpha   90.00
_cell.angle_beta   90.00
_cell.angle_gamma   90.00
#
_symmetry.space_group_name_H-M   'P 1'
#
loop_
_entity.id
_entity.type
_entity.pdbx_description
1 polymer ?
#
loop_
_entity_poly.entity_id
_entity_poly.type
_entity_poly.pdbx_seq_one_letter_code
_entity_poly.pdbx_strand_id
1 'polypeptide(L)'
;MVKIVKRNGLEEDFLKEKIVVSCYKAGAPLEVAREIAGEIEKKVRDGMTTDEIRELVLRELEKRNPEWRGNFELYDILVKGRVTYEKGKYMVVPKGHPLYLGTQVADIGKKGLSDLKEVEDILKQLEEDLQHGISRGTIHRRTYILFLAVLRTRKMDKESKLKAIEAINRFREKLGWKPFVIKRPLE
;
A
#
# COMPACT_ATOMS: atom_id res chain seq x y z
N MET A 1 23.75 14.06 -18.69
CA MET A 1 22.42 13.49 -18.41
C MET A 1 22.45 12.96 -17.00
N VAL A 2 21.38 13.15 -16.22
CA VAL A 2 21.36 12.70 -14.83
C VAL A 2 21.00 11.21 -14.77
N LYS A 3 21.82 10.41 -14.09
CA LYS A 3 21.60 8.97 -13.87
C LYS A 3 20.80 8.72 -12.59
N ILE A 4 19.83 7.82 -12.69
CA ILE A 4 18.92 7.42 -11.61
C ILE A 4 19.18 5.95 -11.27
N VAL A 5 19.27 5.63 -9.99
CA VAL A 5 19.47 4.24 -9.52
C VAL A 5 18.13 3.57 -9.30
N LYS A 6 17.87 2.48 -10.02
CA LYS A 6 16.69 1.65 -9.84
C LYS A 6 16.83 0.76 -8.61
N ARG A 7 15.70 0.23 -8.14
CA ARG A 7 15.68 -0.68 -6.97
C ARG A 7 16.57 -1.92 -7.09
N ASN A 8 16.79 -2.42 -8.31
CA ASN A 8 17.69 -3.55 -8.56
C ASN A 8 19.17 -3.14 -8.70
N GLY A 9 19.52 -1.88 -8.42
CA GLY A 9 20.86 -1.34 -8.53
C GLY A 9 21.28 -0.90 -9.94
N LEU A 10 20.45 -1.13 -10.97
CA LEU A 10 20.76 -0.67 -12.32
C LEU A 10 20.57 0.84 -12.45
N GLU A 11 21.42 1.47 -13.24
CA GLU A 11 21.31 2.89 -13.57
C GLU A 11 20.52 3.11 -14.87
N GLU A 12 19.70 4.15 -14.91
CA GLU A 12 19.03 4.62 -16.12
C GLU A 12 19.05 6.14 -16.22
N ASP A 13 18.91 6.67 -17.44
CA ASP A 13 18.78 8.12 -17.61
C ASP A 13 17.46 8.63 -17.05
N PHE A 14 17.52 9.79 -16.38
CA PHE A 14 16.33 10.49 -15.95
C PHE A 14 15.48 10.90 -17.16
N LEU A 15 14.22 10.50 -17.15
CA LEU A 15 13.24 10.88 -18.16
C LEU A 15 12.05 11.54 -17.48
N LYS A 16 11.94 12.87 -17.61
CA LYS A 16 10.84 13.69 -17.07
C LYS A 16 9.47 13.14 -17.43
N GLU A 17 9.32 12.64 -18.66
CA GLU A 17 8.07 12.08 -19.18
C GLU A 17 7.53 10.92 -18.32
N LYS A 18 8.41 10.12 -17.69
CA LYS A 18 7.99 9.06 -16.77
C LYS A 18 7.22 9.62 -15.56
N ILE A 19 7.58 10.82 -15.09
CA ILE A 19 6.86 11.49 -14.00
C ILE A 19 5.51 12.01 -14.49
N VAL A 20 5.48 12.66 -15.67
CA VAL A 20 4.24 13.18 -16.28
C VAL A 20 3.21 12.06 -16.42
N VAL A 21 3.60 10.94 -17.04
CA VAL A 21 2.74 9.77 -17.23
C VAL A 21 2.26 9.21 -15.89
N SER A 22 3.13 9.14 -14.88
CA SER A 22 2.77 8.59 -13.58
C SER A 22 1.78 9.48 -12.82
N CYS A 23 1.95 10.81 -12.88
CA CYS A 23 1.02 11.77 -12.28
C CYS A 23 -0.33 11.79 -13.00
N TYR A 24 -0.32 11.75 -14.34
CA TYR A 24 -1.54 11.67 -15.15
C TYR A 24 -2.35 10.40 -14.82
N LYS A 25 -1.68 9.24 -14.71
CA LYS A 25 -2.31 7.99 -14.30
C LYS A 25 -2.87 8.00 -12.88
N ALA A 26 -2.34 8.87 -12.02
CA ALA A 26 -2.89 9.11 -10.68
C ALA A 26 -4.12 10.06 -10.68
N GLY A 27 -4.53 10.55 -11.85
CA GLY A 27 -5.69 11.42 -12.03
C GLY A 27 -5.38 12.91 -12.05
N ALA A 28 -4.10 13.31 -12.03
CA ALA A 28 -3.74 14.72 -12.21
C ALA A 28 -4.01 15.15 -13.67
N PRO A 29 -4.61 16.33 -13.92
CA PRO A 29 -4.69 16.90 -15.25
C PRO A 29 -3.30 17.01 -15.90
N LEU A 30 -3.23 16.88 -17.22
CA LEU A 30 -1.95 16.81 -17.93
C LEU A 30 -1.06 18.04 -17.70
N GLU A 31 -1.65 19.23 -17.61
CA GLU A 31 -0.93 20.48 -17.29
C GLU A 31 -0.30 20.42 -15.90
N VAL A 32 -1.08 20.04 -14.90
CA VAL A 32 -0.62 19.86 -13.51
C VAL A 32 0.46 18.78 -13.44
N ALA A 33 0.32 17.68 -14.17
CA ALA A 33 1.34 16.62 -14.23
C ALA A 33 2.67 17.11 -14.81
N ARG A 34 2.63 17.97 -15.85
CA ARG A 34 3.83 18.60 -16.43
C ARG A 34 4.50 19.58 -15.46
N GLU A 35 3.71 20.33 -14.70
CA GLU A 35 4.21 21.22 -13.66
C GLU A 35 4.91 20.43 -12.54
N ILE A 36 4.28 19.38 -11.98
CA ILE A 36 4.94 18.49 -10.99
C ILE A 36 6.26 17.98 -11.57
N ALA A 37 6.24 17.46 -12.80
CA ALA A 37 7.45 16.90 -13.40
C ALA A 37 8.56 17.95 -13.56
N GLY A 38 8.22 19.21 -13.87
CA GLY A 38 9.18 20.32 -13.91
C GLY A 38 9.73 20.71 -12.54
N GLU A 39 8.91 20.65 -11.49
CA GLU A 39 9.37 20.87 -10.11
C GLU A 39 10.29 19.75 -9.62
N ILE A 40 9.98 18.50 -9.97
CA ILE A 40 10.81 17.35 -9.59
C ILE A 40 12.13 17.36 -10.37
N GLU A 41 12.12 17.65 -11.67
CA GLU A 41 13.32 17.76 -12.50
C GLU A 41 14.38 18.70 -11.89
N LYS A 42 13.96 19.83 -11.31
CA LYS A 42 14.86 20.77 -10.61
C LYS A 42 15.50 20.20 -9.33
N LYS A 43 14.90 19.16 -8.75
CA LYS A 43 15.35 18.51 -7.49
C LYS A 43 16.13 17.21 -7.76
N VAL A 44 16.08 16.70 -8.99
CA VAL A 44 16.73 15.44 -9.37
C VAL A 44 18.23 15.65 -9.47
N ARG A 45 18.99 14.70 -8.91
CA ARG A 45 20.45 14.69 -8.87
C ARG A 45 21.00 13.34 -9.31
N ASP A 46 22.27 13.32 -9.69
CA ASP A 46 22.94 12.10 -10.12
C ASP A 46 23.02 11.07 -8.98
N GLY A 47 22.78 9.80 -9.29
CA GLY A 47 22.72 8.72 -8.31
C GLY A 47 21.46 8.70 -7.45
N MET A 48 20.49 9.61 -7.68
CA MET A 48 19.23 9.60 -6.94
C MET A 48 18.45 8.32 -7.24
N THR A 49 17.80 7.75 -6.23
CA THR A 49 17.07 6.50 -6.39
C THR A 49 15.67 6.71 -6.94
N THR A 50 15.12 5.70 -7.62
CA THR A 50 13.71 5.73 -8.07
C THR A 50 12.71 5.88 -6.91
N ASP A 51 13.06 5.40 -5.71
CA ASP A 51 12.20 5.50 -4.52
C ASP A 51 12.23 6.93 -3.92
N GLU A 52 13.38 7.62 -3.94
CA GLU A 52 13.45 9.04 -3.57
C GLU A 52 12.64 9.93 -4.52
N ILE A 53 12.77 9.72 -5.85
CA ILE A 53 11.99 10.46 -6.85
C ILE A 53 10.49 10.21 -6.66
N ARG A 54 10.11 8.94 -6.41
CA ARG A 54 8.72 8.56 -6.12
C ARG A 54 8.16 9.33 -4.92
N GLU A 55 8.92 9.44 -3.84
CA GLU A 55 8.47 10.15 -2.64
C GLU A 55 8.29 11.64 -2.91
N LEU A 56 9.18 12.26 -3.71
CA LEU A 56 9.00 13.65 -4.14
C LEU A 56 7.70 13.83 -4.94
N VAL A 57 7.41 12.91 -5.88
CA VAL A 57 6.18 12.94 -6.67
C VAL A 57 4.93 12.81 -5.79
N LEU A 58 4.91 11.87 -4.85
CA LEU A 58 3.79 11.68 -3.93
C LEU A 58 3.52 12.93 -3.07
N ARG A 59 4.58 13.60 -2.61
CA ARG A 59 4.46 14.85 -1.85
C ARG A 59 3.87 15.97 -2.70
N GLU A 60 4.34 16.17 -3.93
CA GLU A 60 3.78 17.23 -4.78
C GLU A 60 2.34 16.93 -5.22
N LEU A 61 2.00 15.65 -5.47
CA LEU A 61 0.61 15.25 -5.70
C LEU A 61 -0.26 15.56 -4.49
N GLU A 62 0.17 15.20 -3.27
CA GLU A 62 -0.60 15.44 -2.04
C GLU A 62 -0.83 16.92 -1.75
N LYS A 63 0.18 17.76 -1.96
CA LYS A 63 0.04 19.22 -1.78
C LYS A 63 -1.04 19.82 -2.69
N ARG A 64 -1.21 19.28 -3.89
CA ARG A 64 -2.18 19.78 -4.87
C ARG A 64 -3.54 19.13 -4.72
N ASN A 65 -3.56 17.81 -4.55
CA ASN A 65 -4.76 17.04 -4.23
C ASN A 65 -4.38 15.71 -3.54
N PRO A 66 -4.72 15.54 -2.25
CA PRO A 66 -4.49 14.30 -1.51
C PRO A 66 -5.07 13.04 -2.16
N GLU A 67 -6.15 13.16 -2.95
CA GLU A 67 -6.74 12.05 -3.68
C GLU A 67 -5.79 11.50 -4.76
N TRP A 68 -5.04 12.37 -5.46
CA TRP A 68 -4.09 11.92 -6.47
C TRP A 68 -2.94 11.12 -5.87
N ARG A 69 -2.46 11.49 -4.67
CA ARG A 69 -1.51 10.65 -3.92
C ARG A 69 -2.11 9.27 -3.65
N GLY A 70 -3.35 9.23 -3.17
CA GLY A 70 -4.07 7.98 -2.91
C GLY A 70 -4.21 7.10 -4.16
N ASN A 71 -4.57 7.71 -5.30
CA ASN A 71 -4.69 7.04 -6.59
C ASN A 71 -3.35 6.53 -7.12
N PHE A 72 -2.26 7.27 -6.93
CA PHE A 72 -0.92 6.83 -7.28
C PHE A 72 -0.52 5.58 -6.48
N GLU A 73 -0.70 5.62 -5.16
CA GLU A 73 -0.42 4.49 -4.28
C GLU A 73 -1.30 3.28 -4.65
N LEU A 74 -2.57 3.51 -4.99
CA LEU A 74 -3.48 2.48 -5.47
C LEU A 74 -3.04 1.89 -6.81
N TYR A 75 -2.64 2.72 -7.78
CA TYR A 75 -2.12 2.28 -9.08
C TYR A 75 -0.85 1.45 -8.92
N ASP A 76 0.08 1.86 -8.06
CA ASP A 76 1.28 1.08 -7.75
C ASP A 76 0.89 -0.33 -7.27
N ILE A 77 -0.10 -0.43 -6.38
CA ILE A 77 -0.56 -1.71 -5.87
C ILE A 77 -1.25 -2.55 -6.95
N LEU A 78 -2.14 -1.95 -7.74
CA LEU A 78 -2.94 -2.64 -8.77
C LEU A 78 -2.10 -3.07 -9.98
N VAL A 79 -1.07 -2.29 -10.36
CA VAL A 79 -0.31 -2.51 -11.59
C VAL A 79 1.03 -3.20 -11.35
N LYS A 80 1.76 -2.82 -10.29
CA LYS A 80 3.09 -3.37 -10.01
C LYS A 80 3.07 -4.54 -9.03
N GLY A 81 1.93 -4.80 -8.39
CA GLY A 81 1.86 -5.71 -7.25
C GLY A 81 2.38 -5.06 -5.97
N ARG A 82 2.21 -5.73 -4.83
CA ARG A 82 2.66 -5.21 -3.52
C ARG A 82 3.90 -5.94 -3.05
N VAL A 83 4.89 -5.23 -2.52
CA VAL A 83 6.05 -5.86 -1.87
C VAL A 83 5.65 -6.31 -0.46
N THR A 84 6.02 -7.53 -0.10
CA THR A 84 5.90 -8.11 1.24
C THR A 84 7.17 -8.89 1.56
N TYR A 85 7.46 -9.07 2.84
CA TYR A 85 8.53 -9.95 3.28
C TYR A 85 7.96 -11.32 3.63
N GLU A 86 8.37 -12.36 2.89
CA GLU A 86 7.88 -13.73 3.06
C GLU A 86 9.02 -14.73 2.90
N LYS A 87 9.03 -15.79 3.73
CA LYS A 87 10.00 -16.89 3.64
C LYS A 87 11.45 -16.40 3.61
N GLY A 88 11.76 -15.35 4.37
CA GLY A 88 13.10 -14.77 4.47
C GLY A 88 13.52 -13.87 3.30
N LYS A 89 12.63 -13.49 2.38
CA LYS A 89 12.96 -12.62 1.25
C LYS A 89 11.84 -11.64 0.89
N TYR A 90 12.20 -10.52 0.28
CA TYR A 90 11.23 -9.60 -0.32
C TYR A 90 10.61 -10.24 -1.57
N MET A 91 9.28 -10.28 -1.62
CA MET A 91 8.52 -10.80 -2.75
C MET A 91 7.52 -9.77 -3.25
N VAL A 92 7.27 -9.74 -4.56
CA VAL A 92 6.20 -8.96 -5.18
C VAL A 92 4.98 -9.88 -5.28
N VAL A 93 3.92 -9.58 -4.52
CA VAL A 93 2.63 -10.28 -4.63
C VAL A 93 1.98 -9.90 -5.97
N PRO A 94 1.66 -10.89 -6.83
CA PRO A 94 1.07 -10.64 -8.14
C PRO A 94 -0.33 -10.02 -8.08
N LYS A 95 -0.79 -9.54 -9.24
CA LYS A 95 -2.13 -8.97 -9.45
C LYS A 95 -3.24 -9.95 -9.00
N GLY A 96 -4.34 -9.41 -8.48
CA GLY A 96 -5.53 -10.19 -8.11
C GLY A 96 -5.52 -10.83 -6.72
N HIS A 97 -4.41 -10.75 -5.98
CA HIS A 97 -4.37 -11.10 -4.56
C HIS A 97 -4.94 -9.98 -3.68
N PRO A 98 -5.71 -10.29 -2.62
CA PRO A 98 -6.21 -9.27 -1.71
C PRO A 98 -5.06 -8.42 -1.13
N LEU A 99 -5.29 -7.11 -1.06
CA LEU A 99 -4.31 -6.08 -0.66
C LEU A 99 -3.61 -6.33 0.69
N TYR A 100 -4.25 -7.13 1.53
CA TYR A 100 -3.81 -7.49 2.87
C TYR A 100 -3.21 -8.90 2.95
N LEU A 101 -3.35 -9.75 1.93
CA LEU A 101 -2.86 -11.14 1.94
C LEU A 101 -1.53 -11.30 1.21
N GLY A 102 -0.57 -11.92 1.89
CA GLY A 102 0.60 -12.53 1.31
C GLY A 102 0.32 -13.74 0.42
N THR A 103 1.36 -14.42 -0.06
CA THR A 103 1.23 -15.78 -0.61
C THR A 103 1.21 -16.85 0.50
N GLN A 104 1.50 -16.48 1.74
CA GLN A 104 1.57 -17.40 2.89
C GLN A 104 0.24 -17.66 3.60
N VAL A 105 -0.72 -16.74 3.48
CA VAL A 105 -2.01 -16.94 4.14
C VAL A 105 -2.82 -17.89 3.28
N ALA A 106 -2.95 -19.13 3.74
CA ALA A 106 -3.78 -20.14 3.11
C ALA A 106 -5.26 -19.85 3.43
N ASP A 107 -6.13 -20.02 2.44
CA ASP A 107 -7.57 -19.95 2.68
C ASP A 107 -7.97 -21.11 3.62
N ILE A 108 -8.64 -20.82 4.73
CA ILE A 108 -9.21 -21.84 5.61
C ILE A 108 -10.65 -22.11 5.15
N GLY A 109 -10.85 -23.21 4.43
CA GLY A 109 -12.15 -23.62 3.93
C GLY A 109 -12.54 -22.94 2.60
N LYS A 110 -13.35 -21.87 2.64
CA LYS A 110 -13.83 -21.20 1.41
C LYS A 110 -12.86 -20.09 1.00
N LYS A 111 -12.52 -20.01 -0.29
CA LYS A 111 -11.62 -18.99 -0.86
C LYS A 111 -11.96 -17.56 -0.38
N GLY A 112 -11.00 -16.85 0.22
CA GLY A 112 -11.08 -15.47 0.71
C GLY A 112 -11.66 -15.31 2.13
N LEU A 113 -11.39 -14.15 2.75
CA LEU A 113 -11.67 -13.81 4.17
C LEU A 113 -13.04 -14.30 4.69
N SER A 114 -13.01 -15.49 5.29
CA SER A 114 -14.16 -16.26 5.77
C SER A 114 -13.99 -16.74 7.21
N ASP A 115 -12.76 -16.72 7.74
CA ASP A 115 -12.47 -17.14 9.11
C ASP A 115 -11.67 -16.09 9.91
N LEU A 116 -11.84 -16.06 11.23
CA LEU A 116 -11.07 -15.22 12.14
C LEU A 116 -9.56 -15.50 12.04
N LYS A 117 -9.18 -16.76 11.89
CA LYS A 117 -7.79 -17.20 11.82
C LYS A 117 -7.05 -16.58 10.64
N GLU A 118 -7.72 -16.42 9.51
CA GLU A 118 -7.15 -15.74 8.33
C GLU A 118 -6.82 -14.28 8.66
N VAL A 119 -7.70 -13.59 9.39
CA VAL A 119 -7.47 -12.21 9.86
C VAL A 119 -6.27 -12.13 10.79
N GLU A 120 -6.15 -13.06 11.74
CA GLU A 120 -5.00 -13.12 12.66
C GLU A 120 -3.69 -13.39 11.92
N ASP A 121 -3.69 -14.30 10.95
CA ASP A 121 -2.50 -14.64 10.16
C ASP A 121 -2.07 -13.46 9.27
N ILE A 122 -3.02 -12.67 8.73
CA ILE A 122 -2.73 -11.40 8.06
C ILE A 122 -2.07 -10.40 9.02
N LEU A 123 -2.61 -10.24 10.23
CA LEU A 123 -2.06 -9.30 11.22
C LEU A 123 -0.64 -9.70 11.62
N LYS A 124 -0.37 -11.01 11.76
CA LYS A 124 0.99 -11.53 11.99
C LYS A 124 1.93 -11.17 10.84
N GLN A 125 1.51 -11.35 9.59
CA GLN A 125 2.30 -10.95 8.43
C GLN A 125 2.56 -9.44 8.40
N LEU A 126 1.58 -8.61 8.77
CA LEU A 126 1.77 -7.15 8.89
C LEU A 126 2.76 -6.78 9.99
N GLU A 127 2.83 -7.56 11.07
CA GLU A 127 3.85 -7.40 12.10
C GLU A 127 5.25 -7.73 11.57
N GLU A 128 5.41 -8.84 10.86
CA GLU A 128 6.67 -9.23 10.22
C GLU A 128 7.12 -8.18 9.18
N ASP A 129 6.22 -7.73 8.31
CA ASP A 129 6.48 -6.65 7.35
C ASP A 129 7.01 -5.39 8.07
N LEU A 130 6.43 -5.02 9.22
CA LEU A 130 6.89 -3.88 10.02
C LEU A 130 8.31 -4.10 10.58
N GLN A 131 8.59 -5.30 11.12
CA GLN A 131 9.91 -5.66 11.64
C GLN A 131 10.98 -5.64 10.54
N HIS A 132 10.60 -5.96 9.31
CA HIS A 132 11.48 -5.98 8.15
C HIS A 132 11.46 -4.69 7.32
N GLY A 133 11.10 -3.56 7.93
CA GLY A 133 11.33 -2.23 7.36
C GLY A 133 10.22 -1.69 6.45
N ILE A 134 9.07 -2.36 6.34
CA ILE A 134 7.89 -1.77 5.71
C ILE A 134 7.38 -0.62 6.60
N SER A 135 7.15 0.55 5.99
CA SER A 135 6.84 1.76 6.75
C SER A 135 5.53 1.66 7.56
N ARG A 136 5.55 2.24 8.77
CA ARG A 136 4.38 2.33 9.66
C ARG A 136 3.13 2.88 8.96
N GLY A 137 3.27 3.88 8.10
CA GLY A 137 2.15 4.42 7.31
C GLY A 137 1.56 3.40 6.33
N THR A 138 2.39 2.53 5.73
CA THR A 138 1.91 1.45 4.87
C THR A 138 1.15 0.39 5.66
N ILE A 139 1.67 0.00 6.83
CA ILE A 139 0.97 -0.92 7.72
C ILE A 139 -0.36 -0.33 8.19
N HIS A 140 -0.39 0.96 8.56
CA HIS A 140 -1.62 1.65 8.93
C HIS A 140 -2.68 1.54 7.83
N ARG A 141 -2.34 1.85 6.57
CA ARG A 141 -3.26 1.71 5.43
C ARG A 141 -3.74 0.28 5.24
N ARG A 142 -2.84 -0.71 5.36
CA ARG A 142 -3.21 -2.14 5.22
C ARG A 142 -4.19 -2.59 6.31
N THR A 143 -4.02 -2.13 7.56
CA THR A 143 -5.01 -2.42 8.63
C THR A 143 -6.39 -1.82 8.32
N TYR A 144 -6.44 -0.63 7.72
CA TYR A 144 -7.71 -0.02 7.30
C TYR A 144 -8.41 -0.82 6.20
N ILE A 145 -7.64 -1.28 5.20
CA ILE A 145 -8.19 -2.09 4.11
C ILE A 145 -8.69 -3.44 4.62
N LEU A 146 -7.94 -4.08 5.52
CA LEU A 146 -8.36 -5.31 6.19
C LEU A 146 -9.66 -5.11 6.96
N PHE A 147 -9.76 -4.03 7.75
CA PHE A 147 -10.98 -3.67 8.46
C PHE A 147 -12.19 -3.52 7.50
N LEU A 148 -12.03 -2.79 6.40
CA LEU A 148 -13.09 -2.67 5.39
C LEU A 148 -13.45 -4.00 4.73
N ALA A 149 -12.49 -4.90 4.55
CA ALA A 149 -12.74 -6.24 4.00
C ALA A 149 -13.58 -7.09 4.95
N VAL A 150 -13.27 -7.06 6.27
CA VAL A 150 -14.07 -7.74 7.30
C VAL A 150 -15.49 -7.18 7.38
N LEU A 151 -15.66 -5.86 7.27
CA LEU A 151 -17.00 -5.27 7.26
C LEU A 151 -17.86 -5.75 6.08
N ARG A 152 -17.24 -5.85 4.89
CA ARG A 152 -17.95 -6.13 3.63
C ARG A 152 -18.11 -7.61 3.31
N THR A 153 -17.31 -8.49 3.90
CA THR A 153 -17.42 -9.93 3.60
C THR A 153 -18.78 -10.47 4.03
N ARG A 154 -19.44 -11.23 3.17
CA ARG A 154 -20.66 -11.97 3.47
C ARG A 154 -20.37 -13.41 3.91
N LYS A 155 -19.08 -13.76 4.00
CA LYS A 155 -18.62 -15.14 4.28
C LYS A 155 -18.33 -15.39 5.75
N MET A 156 -18.32 -14.33 6.56
CA MET A 156 -18.19 -14.39 8.02
C MET A 156 -19.53 -14.04 8.65
N ASP A 157 -19.87 -14.71 9.73
CA ASP A 157 -21.00 -14.34 10.57
C ASP A 157 -20.69 -13.11 11.42
N LYS A 158 -21.72 -12.53 12.03
CA LYS A 158 -21.63 -11.31 12.82
C LYS A 158 -20.65 -11.45 14.00
N GLU A 159 -20.65 -12.59 14.68
CA GLU A 159 -19.78 -12.83 15.84
C GLU A 159 -18.31 -12.88 15.40
N SER A 160 -17.99 -13.61 14.33
CA SER A 160 -16.62 -13.68 13.81
C SER A 160 -16.14 -12.34 13.30
N LYS A 161 -17.02 -11.53 12.68
CA LYS A 161 -16.67 -10.16 12.26
C LYS A 161 -16.29 -9.28 13.45
N LEU A 162 -17.03 -9.38 14.55
CA LEU A 162 -16.71 -8.61 15.77
C LEU A 162 -15.35 -9.02 16.33
N LYS A 163 -15.08 -10.33 16.46
CA LYS A 163 -13.77 -10.83 16.93
C LYS A 163 -12.62 -10.41 16.01
N ALA A 164 -12.84 -10.43 14.70
CA ALA A 164 -11.84 -9.97 13.73
C ALA A 164 -11.55 -8.48 13.85
N ILE A 165 -12.59 -7.65 14.01
CA ILE A 165 -12.42 -6.21 14.23
C ILE A 165 -11.70 -5.94 15.55
N GLU A 166 -12.00 -6.70 16.59
CA GLU A 166 -11.29 -6.63 17.88
C GLU A 166 -9.81 -6.99 17.72
N ALA A 167 -9.47 -8.06 16.99
CA ALA A 167 -8.09 -8.42 16.69
C ALA A 167 -7.34 -7.30 15.94
N ILE A 168 -7.98 -6.69 14.93
CA ILE A 168 -7.43 -5.56 14.20
C ILE A 168 -7.20 -4.36 15.13
N ASN A 169 -8.15 -4.06 16.01
CA ASN A 169 -8.03 -2.95 16.96
C ASN A 169 -6.93 -3.18 17.98
N ARG A 170 -6.80 -4.39 18.55
CA ARG A 170 -5.69 -4.76 19.44
C ARG A 170 -4.32 -4.57 18.75
N PHE A 171 -4.19 -4.99 17.50
CA PHE A 171 -2.98 -4.75 16.71
C PHE A 171 -2.68 -3.25 16.52
N ARG A 172 -3.71 -2.45 16.24
CA ARG A 172 -3.56 -0.99 16.06
C ARG A 172 -3.16 -0.30 17.35
N GLU A 173 -3.76 -0.68 18.48
CA GLU A 173 -3.45 -0.15 19.80
C GLU A 173 -2.01 -0.47 20.22
N LYS A 174 -1.53 -1.69 19.95
CA LYS A 174 -0.12 -2.07 20.14
C LYS A 174 0.84 -1.16 19.37
N LEU A 175 0.41 -0.61 18.24
CA LEU A 175 1.18 0.34 17.43
C LEU A 175 0.87 1.81 17.75
N GLY A 176 0.07 2.11 18.79
CA GLY A 176 -0.27 3.47 19.20
C GLY A 176 -1.27 4.19 18.28
N TRP A 177 -2.02 3.45 17.48
CA TRP A 177 -3.08 4.00 16.62
C TRP A 177 -4.45 3.87 17.27
N LYS A 178 -5.33 4.84 16.99
CA LYS A 178 -6.71 4.78 17.46
C LYS A 178 -7.45 3.56 16.88
N PRO A 179 -8.27 2.86 17.68
CA PRO A 179 -9.10 1.76 17.20
C PRO A 179 -10.11 2.26 16.16
N PHE A 180 -10.49 1.38 15.25
CA PHE A 180 -11.59 1.63 14.33
C PHE A 180 -12.93 1.46 15.03
N VAL A 181 -13.88 2.33 14.67
CA VAL A 181 -15.23 2.34 15.21
C VAL A 181 -16.20 1.88 14.13
N ILE A 182 -17.08 0.95 14.49
CA ILE A 182 -18.16 0.48 13.63
C ILE A 182 -19.23 1.57 13.57
N LYS A 183 -19.45 2.17 12.40
CA LYS A 183 -20.45 3.23 12.20
C LYS A 183 -21.83 2.72 11.78
N ARG A 184 -21.94 1.46 11.34
CA ARG A 184 -23.18 0.84 10.87
C ARG A 184 -23.28 -0.58 11.44
N PRO A 185 -24.50 -1.07 11.75
CA PRO A 185 -24.69 -2.44 12.21
C PRO A 185 -24.04 -3.45 11.24
N LEU A 186 -23.41 -4.49 11.80
CA LEU A 186 -22.87 -5.60 11.01
C LEU A 186 -24.02 -6.51 10.58
N GLU A 187 -24.06 -6.79 9.28
CA GLU A 187 -24.88 -7.85 8.65
C GLU A 187 -24.23 -9.22 8.81
#